data_AF-A0A2A2ELT4-F1
#
_entry.id   AF-A0A2A2ELT4-F1
#
_cell.length_a   1.000
_cell.length_b   1.000
_cell.length_c   1.000
_cell.angle_alpha   90.00
_cell.angle_beta   90.00
_cell.angle_gamma   90.00
#
_symmetry.space_group_name_H-M   'P 1'
#
loop_
_entity.id
_entity.type
_entity.pdbx_description
1 polymer ?
#
loop_
_entity_poly.entity_id
_entity_poly.type
_entity_poly.pdbx_seq_one_letter_code
_entity_poly.pdbx_strand_id
1 'polypeptide(L)'
;MGAAAAGDAAGTYDERMGAMAADRHPSDDRLTESQRAAVDSLTQAPQYAGKSKLYVFAKLPMRQKAAYFREHFLIPCAAAVIVIALCAFVIVRFVSPRERPALYAAVVDSTLPLGESAKLQEQYAEMLGQDVIIDDYFDTKKDGLSKLQTMISSEQIDVVIAPPSVFRELAGYGYFTNLKSTLPADEYGDLHAYAEDFHGFDDSALSDDVDDSGSGKGKAEPYGLKLDDAKRWHEFATDDAALIGVVANTRQTGNAQRFIAYLYR
;
A
#
# COMPACT_ATOMS: atom_id res chain seq x y z
N MET A 1 4.83 69.60 -38.27
CA MET A 1 3.45 69.35 -37.79
C MET A 1 3.43 69.64 -36.30
N GLY A 2 2.49 70.48 -35.87
CA GLY A 2 2.48 71.23 -34.60
C GLY A 2 2.77 70.40 -33.35
N ALA A 3 3.67 70.88 -32.48
CA ALA A 3 3.45 71.92 -31.46
C ALA A 3 2.97 71.24 -30.16
N ALA A 4 3.87 70.84 -29.25
CA ALA A 4 4.66 71.62 -28.31
C ALA A 4 3.87 72.03 -27.06
N ALA A 5 4.33 71.57 -25.88
CA ALA A 5 4.81 72.44 -24.81
C ALA A 5 5.17 71.62 -23.56
N ALA A 6 6.42 71.75 -23.14
CA ALA A 6 6.93 71.45 -21.81
C ALA A 6 6.48 72.53 -20.81
N GLY A 7 6.59 72.27 -19.50
CA GLY A 7 6.40 73.32 -18.50
C GLY A 7 6.43 72.81 -17.07
N ASP A 8 7.61 72.93 -16.47
CA ASP A 8 7.95 72.66 -15.08
C ASP A 8 7.55 73.82 -14.15
N ALA A 9 7.55 73.53 -12.85
CA ALA A 9 7.80 74.42 -11.70
C ALA A 9 6.77 75.51 -11.28
N ALA A 10 6.25 75.29 -10.07
CA ALA A 10 6.25 76.15 -8.87
C ALA A 10 5.92 77.66 -8.96
N GLY A 11 5.01 78.11 -8.09
CA GLY A 11 4.87 79.54 -7.75
C GLY A 11 3.70 79.82 -6.80
N THR A 12 4.04 80.14 -5.57
CA THR A 12 3.19 80.51 -4.42
C THR A 12 2.90 82.03 -4.35
N TYR A 13 2.01 82.40 -3.41
CA TYR A 13 1.73 83.74 -2.84
C TYR A 13 0.73 84.62 -3.63
N ASP A 14 -0.14 85.45 -3.06
CA ASP A 14 -0.33 85.92 -1.68
C ASP A 14 -1.77 86.46 -1.51
N GLU A 15 -2.18 86.54 -0.25
CA GLU A 15 -3.32 87.23 0.34
C GLU A 15 -3.46 88.70 -0.11
N ARG A 16 -4.70 89.23 -0.10
CA ARG A 16 -5.09 90.40 0.74
C ARG A 16 -6.56 90.83 0.57
N MET A 17 -7.28 90.62 1.68
CA MET A 17 -8.30 91.46 2.33
C MET A 17 -9.15 92.49 1.56
N GLY A 18 -10.46 92.42 1.83
CA GLY A 18 -11.45 93.52 1.72
C GLY A 18 -12.88 92.96 1.67
N ALA A 19 -13.48 92.57 2.80
CA ALA A 19 -14.38 93.37 3.65
C ALA A 19 -15.86 93.39 3.21
N MET A 20 -16.66 92.61 3.95
CA MET A 20 -18.06 92.81 4.42
C MET A 20 -19.15 93.30 3.44
N ALA A 21 -20.17 92.47 3.21
CA ALA A 21 -21.45 92.58 3.92
C ALA A 21 -22.33 91.32 3.75
N ALA A 22 -23.02 90.99 4.84
CA ALA A 22 -23.74 89.76 5.15
C ALA A 22 -24.85 89.32 4.18
N ASP A 23 -24.96 88.00 4.00
CA ASP A 23 -26.26 87.33 3.93
C ASP A 23 -26.24 86.08 4.82
N ARG A 24 -27.27 85.92 5.67
CA ARG A 24 -27.39 84.82 6.64
C ARG A 24 -28.30 83.75 6.05
N HIS A 25 -27.83 82.51 5.97
CA HIS A 25 -28.71 81.34 6.02
C HIS A 25 -28.15 80.25 6.95
N PRO A 26 -29.00 79.66 7.82
CA PRO A 26 -28.58 78.76 8.90
C PRO A 26 -28.24 77.37 8.37
N SER A 27 -27.27 76.74 9.04
CA SER A 27 -26.81 75.36 8.85
C SER A 27 -27.96 74.36 9.06
N ASP A 28 -28.36 73.67 7.99
CA ASP A 28 -29.36 72.61 8.07
C ASP A 28 -28.66 71.25 8.28
N ASP A 29 -28.29 70.99 9.52
CA ASP A 29 -27.60 69.79 9.97
C ASP A 29 -28.62 68.66 10.28
N ARG A 30 -29.45 68.32 9.28
CA ARG A 30 -30.52 67.33 9.44
C ARG A 30 -30.54 66.34 8.28
N LEU A 31 -30.01 65.14 8.55
CA LEU A 31 -30.20 63.96 7.71
C LEU A 31 -31.68 63.79 7.35
N THR A 32 -31.96 63.62 6.06
CA THR A 32 -33.31 63.32 5.57
C THR A 32 -33.80 61.99 6.11
N GLU A 33 -35.12 61.80 6.18
CA GLU A 33 -35.75 60.61 6.77
C GLU A 33 -35.35 59.32 6.03
N SER A 34 -35.13 59.41 4.71
CA SER A 34 -34.60 58.32 3.90
C SER A 34 -33.13 58.00 4.21
N GLN A 35 -32.31 59.01 4.50
CA GLN A 35 -30.91 58.83 4.89
C GLN A 35 -30.79 58.26 6.31
N ARG A 36 -31.66 58.67 7.25
CA ARG A 36 -31.74 58.02 8.57
C ARG A 36 -32.18 56.58 8.46
N ALA A 37 -33.18 56.27 7.65
CA ALA A 37 -33.63 54.90 7.44
C ALA A 37 -32.53 54.02 6.79
N ALA A 38 -31.74 54.58 5.87
CA ALA A 38 -30.60 53.88 5.27
C ALA A 38 -29.48 53.63 6.28
N VAL A 39 -29.14 54.63 7.11
CA VAL A 39 -28.14 54.48 8.18
C VAL A 39 -28.61 53.48 9.24
N ASP A 40 -29.88 53.51 9.64
CA ASP A 40 -30.47 52.53 10.57
C ASP A 40 -30.47 51.10 10.00
N SER A 41 -30.64 50.95 8.68
CA SER A 41 -30.54 49.63 8.04
C SER A 41 -29.10 49.07 8.02
N LEU A 42 -28.10 49.96 8.02
CA LEU A 42 -26.68 49.61 8.00
C LEU A 42 -26.13 49.40 9.42
N THR A 43 -26.74 50.00 10.45
CA THR A 43 -26.39 49.81 11.87
C THR A 43 -27.13 48.66 12.54
N GLN A 44 -28.20 48.12 11.93
CA GLN A 44 -28.79 46.86 12.38
C GLN A 44 -27.79 45.72 12.19
N ALA A 45 -27.33 45.17 13.32
CA ALA A 45 -26.51 43.97 13.33
C ALA A 45 -27.19 42.88 12.48
N PRO A 46 -26.46 42.15 11.62
CA PRO A 46 -27.04 41.07 10.82
C PRO A 46 -27.87 40.17 11.74
N GLN A 47 -29.11 39.82 11.35
CA GLN A 47 -30.08 39.10 12.21
C GLN A 47 -29.54 37.81 12.87
N TYR A 48 -28.39 37.31 12.43
CA TYR A 48 -27.73 36.11 12.92
C TYR A 48 -26.24 36.27 13.25
N ALA A 49 -25.73 37.49 13.41
CA ALA A 49 -24.35 37.73 13.79
C ALA A 49 -23.99 36.99 15.09
N GLY A 50 -22.93 36.18 15.06
CA GLY A 50 -22.43 35.43 16.21
C GLY A 50 -23.17 34.12 16.56
N LYS A 51 -24.19 33.71 15.80
CA LYS A 51 -24.92 32.45 16.08
C LYS A 51 -24.35 31.26 15.29
N SER A 52 -24.39 30.07 15.91
CA SER A 52 -23.93 28.82 15.28
C SER A 52 -24.65 28.58 13.94
N LYS A 53 -23.90 28.17 12.90
CA LYS A 53 -24.40 27.98 11.53
C LYS A 53 -25.63 27.04 11.47
N LEU A 54 -25.72 26.06 12.38
CA LEU A 54 -26.86 25.15 12.53
C LEU A 54 -28.14 25.86 13.00
N TYR A 55 -28.03 26.85 13.89
CA TYR A 55 -29.16 27.65 14.39
C TYR A 55 -29.74 28.55 13.29
N VAL A 56 -28.86 29.11 12.44
CA VAL A 56 -29.26 29.94 11.29
C VAL A 56 -29.97 29.09 10.24
N PHE A 57 -29.43 27.92 9.91
CA PHE A 57 -30.05 26.96 8.99
C PHE A 57 -31.45 26.51 9.44
N ALA A 58 -31.64 26.26 10.74
CA ALA A 58 -32.93 25.82 11.28
C ALA A 58 -34.05 26.86 11.08
N LYS A 59 -33.73 28.17 11.20
CA LYS A 59 -34.69 29.29 11.16
C LYS A 59 -34.95 29.90 9.78
N LEU A 60 -34.21 29.55 8.74
CA LEU A 60 -34.43 30.06 7.37
C LEU A 60 -35.75 29.53 6.76
N PRO A 61 -36.47 30.29 5.93
CA PRO A 61 -37.61 29.78 5.16
C PRO A 61 -37.16 28.73 4.13
N MET A 62 -37.98 27.70 3.83
CA MET A 62 -37.58 26.53 3.01
C MET A 62 -36.92 26.87 1.68
N ARG A 63 -37.31 27.99 1.04
CA ARG A 63 -36.73 28.44 -0.25
C ARG A 63 -35.28 28.92 -0.13
N GLN A 64 -34.85 29.41 1.03
CA GLN A 64 -33.48 29.90 1.27
C GLN A 64 -32.58 28.86 1.95
N LYS A 65 -33.15 27.83 2.58
CA LYS A 65 -32.39 26.72 3.19
C LYS A 65 -31.50 26.00 2.19
N ALA A 66 -31.99 25.73 0.98
CA ALA A 66 -31.21 25.05 -0.06
C ALA A 66 -29.98 25.86 -0.50
N ALA A 67 -30.13 27.18 -0.67
CA ALA A 67 -29.01 28.06 -1.02
C ALA A 67 -27.97 28.13 0.12
N TYR A 68 -28.44 28.30 1.37
CA TYR A 68 -27.58 28.37 2.55
C TYR A 68 -26.85 27.04 2.84
N PHE A 69 -27.52 25.91 2.60
CA PHE A 69 -26.90 24.58 2.72
C PHE A 69 -25.79 24.40 1.67
N ARG A 70 -26.05 24.78 0.42
CA ARG A 70 -25.06 24.72 -0.65
C ARG A 70 -23.82 25.57 -0.33
N GLU A 71 -24.03 26.75 0.21
CA GLU A 71 -22.98 27.74 0.44
C GLU A 71 -22.15 27.49 1.72
N HIS A 72 -22.75 26.87 2.75
CA HIS A 72 -22.08 26.70 4.05
C HIS A 72 -21.94 25.27 4.55
N PHE A 73 -22.73 24.32 4.06
CA PHE A 73 -22.75 22.94 4.55
C PHE A 73 -22.28 21.92 3.52
N LEU A 74 -22.29 22.23 2.22
CA LEU A 74 -21.92 21.28 1.17
C LEU A 74 -20.44 20.85 1.26
N ILE A 75 -19.52 21.81 1.43
CA ILE A 75 -18.08 21.50 1.58
C ILE A 75 -17.80 20.73 2.88
N PRO A 76 -18.29 21.15 4.07
CA PRO A 76 -18.14 20.36 5.29
C PRO A 76 -18.79 18.97 5.22
N CYS A 77 -19.98 18.84 4.63
CA CYS A 77 -20.64 17.55 4.46
C CYS A 77 -19.87 16.64 3.49
N ALA A 78 -19.38 17.16 2.37
CA ALA A 78 -18.56 16.40 1.43
C ALA A 78 -17.24 15.95 2.10
N ALA A 79 -16.58 16.83 2.86
CA ALA A 79 -15.39 16.47 3.62
C ALA A 79 -15.68 15.38 4.66
N ALA A 80 -16.80 15.47 5.38
CA ALA A 80 -17.23 14.44 6.33
C ALA A 80 -17.49 13.09 5.64
N VAL A 81 -18.13 13.10 4.47
CA VAL A 81 -18.37 11.88 3.67
C VAL A 81 -17.04 11.26 3.22
N ILE A 82 -16.06 12.05 2.78
CA ILE A 82 -14.73 11.56 2.41
C ILE A 82 -14.03 10.93 3.62
N VAL A 83 -14.07 11.58 4.79
CA VAL A 83 -13.49 11.02 6.03
C VAL A 83 -14.16 9.70 6.40
N ILE A 84 -15.49 9.63 6.35
CA ILE A 84 -16.23 8.39 6.62
C ILE A 84 -15.85 7.30 5.61
N ALA A 85 -15.72 7.63 4.33
CA ALA A 85 -15.33 6.69 3.29
C ALA A 85 -13.90 6.16 3.50
N LEU A 86 -12.95 7.02 3.90
CA LEU A 86 -11.59 6.63 4.24
C LEU A 86 -11.56 5.74 5.49
N CYS A 87 -12.30 6.10 6.54
CA CYS A 87 -12.42 5.28 7.75
C CYS A 87 -13.04 3.92 7.41
N ALA A 88 -14.11 3.88 6.62
CA ALA A 88 -14.73 2.64 6.18
C ALA A 88 -13.77 1.80 5.34
N PHE A 89 -13.00 2.41 4.43
CA PHE A 89 -11.98 1.72 3.63
C PHE A 89 -10.89 1.10 4.52
N VAL A 90 -10.37 1.86 5.49
CA VAL A 90 -9.38 1.35 6.45
C VAL A 90 -9.97 0.21 7.29
N ILE A 91 -11.21 0.36 7.78
CA ILE A 91 -11.90 -0.70 8.55
C ILE A 91 -12.08 -1.94 7.69
N VAL A 92 -12.54 -1.82 6.43
CA VAL A 92 -12.67 -2.96 5.51
C VAL A 92 -11.31 -3.62 5.28
N ARG A 93 -10.22 -2.85 5.09
CA ARG A 93 -8.88 -3.41 4.94
C ARG A 93 -8.33 -4.07 6.21
N PHE A 94 -8.77 -3.62 7.38
CA PHE A 94 -8.38 -4.18 8.67
C PHE A 94 -9.20 -5.43 9.01
N VAL A 95 -10.50 -5.46 8.67
CA VAL A 95 -11.42 -6.57 8.92
C VAL A 95 -11.34 -7.65 7.85
N SER A 96 -11.00 -7.27 6.62
CA SER A 96 -10.67 -8.17 5.51
C SER A 96 -9.16 -8.13 5.28
N PRO A 97 -8.34 -8.73 6.17
CA PRO A 97 -6.95 -8.99 5.84
C PRO A 97 -6.94 -9.73 4.49
N ARG A 98 -6.03 -9.35 3.59
CA ARG A 98 -5.84 -10.11 2.34
C ARG A 98 -5.61 -11.56 2.76
N GLU A 99 -6.57 -12.42 2.44
CA GLU A 99 -6.47 -13.84 2.75
C GLU A 99 -5.20 -14.30 2.05
N ARG A 100 -4.19 -14.61 2.85
CA ARG A 100 -2.96 -15.22 2.36
C ARG A 100 -3.38 -16.51 1.63
N PRO A 101 -2.81 -16.84 0.46
CA PRO A 101 -3.10 -18.11 -0.17
C PRO A 101 -2.81 -19.25 0.80
N ALA A 102 -3.53 -20.35 0.66
CA ALA A 102 -3.32 -21.56 1.44
C ALA A 102 -1.92 -22.14 1.23
N LEU A 103 -1.31 -21.87 0.07
CA LEU A 103 0.08 -22.19 -0.27
C LEU A 103 0.63 -21.15 -1.24
N TYR A 104 1.86 -20.68 -0.99
CA TYR A 104 2.68 -19.99 -1.99
C TYR A 104 3.95 -20.79 -2.28
N ALA A 105 4.07 -21.32 -3.49
CA ALA A 105 5.27 -21.96 -3.99
C ALA A 105 6.05 -21.00 -4.91
N ALA A 106 7.31 -20.75 -4.60
CA ALA A 106 8.23 -20.01 -5.46
C ALA A 106 9.01 -20.98 -6.35
N VAL A 107 8.89 -20.84 -7.65
CA VAL A 107 9.69 -21.57 -8.64
C VAL A 107 10.78 -20.62 -9.13
N VAL A 108 12.03 -20.98 -8.89
CA VAL A 108 13.19 -20.11 -9.08
C VAL A 108 14.00 -20.55 -10.30
N ASP A 109 14.47 -19.58 -11.09
CA ASP A 109 15.28 -19.77 -12.29
C ASP A 109 14.67 -20.71 -13.34
N SER A 110 13.34 -20.65 -13.49
CA SER A 110 12.57 -21.26 -14.58
C SER A 110 12.76 -22.77 -14.75
N THR A 111 12.53 -23.55 -13.69
CA THR A 111 12.42 -25.01 -13.80
C THR A 111 11.15 -25.48 -14.54
N LEU A 112 10.19 -24.58 -14.75
CA LEU A 112 8.94 -24.85 -15.46
C LEU A 112 8.90 -24.18 -16.85
N PRO A 113 8.41 -24.88 -17.88
CA PRO A 113 8.05 -24.29 -19.16
C PRO A 113 6.91 -23.25 -19.03
N LEU A 114 6.81 -22.38 -20.03
CA LEU A 114 5.82 -21.30 -20.07
C LEU A 114 4.39 -21.83 -19.93
N GLY A 115 3.68 -21.38 -18.90
CA GLY A 115 2.27 -21.72 -18.64
C GLY A 115 2.04 -23.00 -17.84
N GLU A 116 3.09 -23.78 -17.54
CA GLU A 116 2.97 -25.00 -16.73
C GLU A 116 2.80 -24.68 -15.24
N SER A 117 3.38 -23.57 -14.75
CA SER A 117 3.13 -23.02 -13.41
C SER A 117 1.65 -22.73 -13.18
N ALA A 118 0.99 -22.09 -14.14
CA ALA A 118 -0.44 -21.79 -14.07
C ALA A 118 -1.30 -23.07 -14.06
N LYS A 119 -0.95 -24.08 -14.86
CA LYS A 119 -1.64 -25.37 -14.86
C LYS A 119 -1.47 -26.12 -13.54
N LEU A 120 -0.25 -26.19 -13.01
CA LEU A 120 0.03 -26.81 -11.71
C LEU A 120 -0.74 -26.08 -10.60
N GLN A 121 -0.80 -24.74 -10.67
CA GLN A 121 -1.57 -23.92 -9.73
C GLN A 121 -3.05 -24.25 -9.81
N GLU A 122 -3.64 -24.26 -11.01
CA GLU A 122 -5.07 -24.55 -11.21
C GLU A 122 -5.44 -25.94 -10.70
N GLN A 123 -4.69 -26.97 -11.09
CA GLN A 123 -4.97 -28.34 -10.66
C GLN A 123 -4.83 -28.54 -9.16
N TYR A 124 -3.79 -27.97 -8.55
CA TYR A 124 -3.58 -28.11 -7.11
C TYR A 124 -4.58 -27.27 -6.31
N ALA A 125 -4.93 -26.07 -6.77
CA ALA A 125 -5.97 -25.24 -6.15
C ALA A 125 -7.35 -25.91 -6.21
N GLU A 126 -7.71 -26.53 -7.34
CA GLU A 126 -8.96 -27.30 -7.47
C GLU A 126 -9.00 -28.47 -6.49
N MET A 127 -7.90 -29.23 -6.38
CA MET A 127 -7.78 -30.34 -5.45
C MET A 127 -7.86 -29.90 -3.98
N LEU A 128 -7.21 -28.79 -3.64
CA LEU A 128 -7.18 -28.24 -2.28
C LEU A 128 -8.48 -27.53 -1.91
N GLY A 129 -9.23 -27.02 -2.89
CA GLY A 129 -10.42 -26.18 -2.69
C GLY A 129 -10.11 -24.82 -2.06
N GLN A 130 -8.86 -24.35 -2.17
CA GLN A 130 -8.38 -23.10 -1.59
C GLN A 130 -7.45 -22.39 -2.58
N ASP A 131 -7.25 -21.08 -2.37
CA ASP A 131 -6.35 -20.28 -3.20
C ASP A 131 -4.89 -20.73 -3.03
N VAL A 132 -4.19 -20.88 -4.15
CA VAL A 132 -2.79 -21.31 -4.22
C VAL A 132 -2.09 -20.41 -5.22
N ILE A 133 -0.85 -20.05 -4.92
CA ILE A 133 0.03 -19.35 -5.85
C ILE A 133 1.24 -20.23 -6.16
N ILE A 134 1.53 -20.39 -7.45
CA ILE A 134 2.78 -20.96 -7.95
C ILE A 134 3.41 -19.92 -8.88
N ASP A 135 4.42 -19.24 -8.36
CA ASP A 135 5.05 -18.10 -9.03
C ASP A 135 6.43 -18.52 -9.55
N ASP A 136 6.57 -18.56 -10.88
CA ASP A 136 7.79 -18.91 -11.60
C ASP A 136 8.61 -17.69 -12.05
N TYR A 137 8.30 -16.51 -11.51
CA TYR A 137 8.92 -15.24 -11.89
C TYR A 137 10.16 -14.88 -11.05
N PHE A 138 10.72 -15.83 -10.30
CA PHE A 138 11.92 -15.59 -9.49
C PHE A 138 13.18 -15.87 -10.31
N ASP A 139 13.74 -14.83 -10.93
CA ASP A 139 15.03 -14.88 -11.66
C ASP A 139 16.16 -14.31 -10.78
N THR A 140 17.02 -15.18 -10.25
CA THR A 140 18.12 -14.83 -9.35
C THR A 140 19.19 -13.97 -10.03
N LYS A 141 19.28 -14.00 -11.35
CA LYS A 141 20.23 -13.16 -12.13
C LYS A 141 19.74 -11.72 -12.28
N LYS A 142 18.50 -11.44 -11.90
CA LYS A 142 17.90 -10.10 -11.86
C LYS A 142 17.63 -9.70 -10.40
N ASP A 143 16.39 -9.38 -10.09
CA ASP A 143 15.91 -8.97 -8.77
C ASP A 143 15.14 -10.08 -8.04
N GLY A 144 15.09 -11.30 -8.62
CA GLY A 144 14.33 -12.42 -8.09
C GLY A 144 14.80 -12.87 -6.71
N LEU A 145 16.11 -12.85 -6.43
CA LEU A 145 16.63 -13.22 -5.11
C LEU A 145 16.16 -12.23 -4.03
N SER A 146 16.33 -10.92 -4.23
CA SER A 146 15.88 -9.91 -3.25
C SER A 146 14.36 -9.93 -3.04
N LYS A 147 13.58 -10.17 -4.12
CA LYS A 147 12.12 -10.39 -4.02
C LYS A 147 11.82 -11.62 -3.17
N LEU A 148 12.45 -12.76 -3.46
CA LEU A 148 12.26 -14.01 -2.73
C LEU A 148 12.58 -13.84 -1.25
N GLN A 149 13.73 -13.25 -0.92
CA GLN A 149 14.15 -12.97 0.46
C GLN A 149 13.16 -12.10 1.21
N THR A 150 12.66 -11.03 0.57
CA THR A 150 11.64 -10.16 1.15
C THR A 150 10.36 -10.94 1.44
N MET A 151 9.92 -11.78 0.50
CA MET A 151 8.70 -12.57 0.64
C MET A 151 8.84 -13.66 1.71
N ILE A 152 9.99 -14.35 1.78
CA ILE A 152 10.33 -15.28 2.86
C ILE A 152 10.34 -14.55 4.21
N SER A 153 11.00 -13.39 4.32
CA SER A 153 11.03 -12.61 5.56
C SER A 153 9.64 -12.16 6.04
N SER A 154 8.75 -11.85 5.10
CA SER A 154 7.34 -11.57 5.37
C SER A 154 6.46 -12.81 5.58
N GLU A 155 7.08 -13.99 5.67
CA GLU A 155 6.45 -15.29 5.87
C GLU A 155 5.43 -15.65 4.78
N GLN A 156 5.57 -15.14 3.56
CA GLN A 156 4.61 -15.37 2.46
C GLN A 156 4.89 -16.67 1.70
N ILE A 157 6.16 -17.03 1.51
CA ILE A 157 6.58 -18.23 0.77
C ILE A 157 6.54 -19.44 1.70
N ASP A 158 6.00 -20.54 1.21
CA ASP A 158 5.89 -21.80 1.95
C ASP A 158 6.86 -22.85 1.45
N VAL A 159 7.06 -22.88 0.13
CA VAL A 159 7.86 -23.86 -0.57
C VAL A 159 8.69 -23.15 -1.63
N VAL A 160 9.94 -23.59 -1.82
CA VAL A 160 10.76 -23.17 -2.95
C VAL A 160 11.11 -24.39 -3.78
N ILE A 161 10.98 -24.25 -5.10
CA ILE A 161 11.48 -25.19 -6.10
C ILE A 161 12.58 -24.49 -6.89
N ALA A 162 13.77 -25.08 -6.95
CA ALA A 162 14.91 -24.46 -7.59
C ALA A 162 15.89 -25.49 -8.18
N PRO A 163 16.72 -25.10 -9.16
CA PRO A 163 17.84 -25.92 -9.61
C PRO A 163 18.86 -26.17 -8.47
N PRO A 164 19.65 -27.26 -8.51
CA PRO A 164 20.53 -27.64 -7.40
C PRO A 164 21.55 -26.60 -6.96
N SER A 165 22.09 -25.81 -7.90
CA SER A 165 23.06 -24.76 -7.57
C SER A 165 22.42 -23.65 -6.75
N VAL A 166 21.22 -23.22 -7.14
CA VAL A 166 20.45 -22.16 -6.46
C VAL A 166 19.92 -22.69 -5.13
N PHE A 167 19.42 -23.91 -5.11
CA PHE A 167 18.91 -24.54 -3.89
C PHE A 167 19.98 -24.60 -2.79
N ARG A 168 21.23 -24.97 -3.15
CA ARG A 168 22.37 -25.00 -2.23
C ARG A 168 22.64 -23.64 -1.61
N GLU A 169 22.61 -22.57 -2.40
CA GLU A 169 22.81 -21.20 -1.93
C GLU A 169 21.71 -20.77 -0.94
N LEU A 170 20.44 -21.04 -1.29
CA LEU A 170 19.29 -20.75 -0.43
C LEU A 170 19.30 -21.57 0.88
N ALA A 171 19.78 -22.81 0.83
CA ALA A 171 19.99 -23.63 2.02
C ALA A 171 21.08 -23.04 2.92
N GLY A 172 22.19 -22.58 2.33
CA GLY A 172 23.27 -21.91 3.07
C GLY A 172 22.84 -20.60 3.75
N TYR A 173 21.89 -19.88 3.17
CA TYR A 173 21.22 -18.74 3.80
C TYR A 173 20.27 -19.11 4.94
N GLY A 174 20.00 -20.39 5.16
CA GLY A 174 19.12 -20.87 6.22
C GLY A 174 17.63 -20.74 5.91
N TYR A 175 17.25 -20.70 4.63
CA TYR A 175 15.84 -20.53 4.26
C TYR A 175 15.00 -21.79 4.37
N PHE A 176 15.60 -22.97 4.56
CA PHE A 176 14.89 -24.23 4.60
C PHE A 176 14.90 -24.86 5.99
N THR A 177 13.83 -25.57 6.31
CA THR A 177 13.73 -26.42 7.50
C THR A 177 14.15 -27.85 7.20
N ASN A 178 14.66 -28.55 8.22
CA ASN A 178 15.04 -29.95 8.11
C ASN A 178 13.80 -30.81 7.82
N LEU A 179 13.80 -31.52 6.69
CA LEU A 179 12.66 -32.31 6.22
C LEU A 179 12.36 -33.50 7.14
N LYS A 180 13.36 -34.04 7.84
CA LYS A 180 13.17 -35.13 8.80
C LYS A 180 12.31 -34.72 9.99
N SER A 181 12.38 -33.46 10.42
CA SER A 181 11.53 -32.92 11.47
C SER A 181 10.28 -32.23 10.94
N THR A 182 10.29 -31.83 9.66
CA THR A 182 9.19 -31.08 9.05
C THR A 182 8.13 -32.00 8.47
N LEU A 183 8.51 -33.08 7.79
CA LEU A 183 7.54 -34.03 7.23
C LEU A 183 7.03 -34.99 8.31
N PRO A 184 5.79 -35.50 8.19
CA PRO A 184 5.33 -36.65 8.96
C PRO A 184 6.33 -37.83 8.85
N ALA A 185 6.50 -38.59 9.94
CA ALA A 185 7.55 -39.62 10.01
C ALA A 185 7.38 -40.75 8.99
N ASP A 186 6.14 -41.11 8.68
CA ASP A 186 5.76 -42.05 7.62
C ASP A 186 6.10 -41.48 6.24
N GLU A 187 5.69 -40.25 5.96
CA GLU A 187 5.97 -39.56 4.69
C GLU A 187 7.48 -39.36 4.47
N TYR A 188 8.23 -38.95 5.49
CA TYR A 188 9.69 -38.88 5.42
C TYR A 188 10.29 -40.28 5.21
N GLY A 189 9.74 -41.32 5.84
CA GLY A 189 10.16 -42.70 5.65
C GLY A 189 10.06 -43.14 4.19
N ASP A 190 9.02 -42.73 3.48
CA ASP A 190 8.85 -43.03 2.05
C ASP A 190 9.73 -42.15 1.16
N LEU A 191 9.96 -40.90 1.54
CA LEU A 191 10.66 -39.91 0.71
C LEU A 191 12.16 -39.76 1.00
N HIS A 192 12.69 -40.33 2.08
CA HIS A 192 14.10 -40.12 2.49
C HIS A 192 15.12 -40.53 1.43
N ALA A 193 14.77 -41.47 0.54
CA ALA A 193 15.63 -41.88 -0.57
C ALA A 193 15.87 -40.75 -1.58
N TYR A 194 14.95 -39.78 -1.65
CA TYR A 194 15.01 -38.60 -2.51
C TYR A 194 15.54 -37.36 -1.78
N ALA A 195 15.77 -37.46 -0.46
CA ALA A 195 16.29 -36.36 0.32
C ALA A 195 17.77 -36.12 0.02
N GLU A 196 18.14 -34.85 -0.10
CA GLU A 196 19.51 -34.41 -0.27
C GLU A 196 19.93 -33.48 0.88
N ASP A 197 21.11 -33.76 1.41
CA ASP A 197 21.70 -33.00 2.50
C ASP A 197 22.41 -31.76 1.97
N PHE A 198 22.08 -30.60 2.55
CA PHE A 198 22.75 -29.34 2.25
C PHE A 198 23.27 -28.72 3.54
N HIS A 199 24.39 -27.98 3.45
CA HIS A 199 24.87 -27.18 4.57
C HIS A 199 23.92 -26.01 4.81
N GLY A 200 23.42 -25.91 6.04
CA GLY A 200 22.53 -24.83 6.47
C GLY A 200 23.28 -23.58 6.93
N PHE A 201 22.54 -22.64 7.50
CA PHE A 201 23.10 -21.50 8.22
C PHE A 201 23.66 -21.94 9.59
N ASP A 202 24.78 -21.35 10.02
CA ASP A 202 25.33 -21.54 11.37
C ASP A 202 25.15 -20.26 12.18
N ASP A 203 24.27 -20.30 13.18
CA ASP A 203 24.01 -19.19 14.10
C ASP A 203 24.98 -19.18 15.30
N SER A 204 25.77 -20.23 15.47
CA SER A 204 26.72 -20.38 16.59
C SER A 204 28.07 -19.72 16.32
N ALA A 205 28.41 -19.57 15.04
CA ALA A 205 29.60 -18.88 14.57
C ALA A 205 29.26 -17.43 14.18
N LEU A 206 28.99 -16.57 15.17
CA LEU A 206 29.05 -15.11 14.99
C LEU A 206 30.50 -14.68 14.77
N SER A 207 31.09 -15.08 13.64
CA SER A 207 32.32 -14.47 13.13
C SER A 207 31.95 -13.16 12.44
N ASP A 208 32.82 -12.13 12.54
CA ASP A 208 32.67 -10.88 11.78
C ASP A 208 32.59 -11.11 10.25
N ASP A 209 32.96 -12.30 9.78
CA ASP A 209 32.75 -12.79 8.42
C ASP A 209 31.33 -13.35 8.25
N VAL A 210 30.36 -12.46 8.02
CA VAL A 210 29.04 -12.82 7.51
C VAL A 210 29.22 -13.63 6.21
N ASP A 211 28.71 -14.87 6.19
CA ASP A 211 28.70 -15.67 4.96
C ASP A 211 27.67 -15.12 3.98
N ASP A 212 28.08 -14.09 3.23
CA ASP A 212 27.26 -13.46 2.18
C ASP A 212 27.23 -14.31 0.89
N SER A 213 28.01 -15.40 0.83
CA SER A 213 28.15 -16.25 -0.35
C SER A 213 27.11 -17.36 -0.46
N GLY A 214 26.31 -17.59 0.59
CA GLY A 214 25.36 -18.70 0.65
C GLY A 214 26.02 -20.07 0.69
N SER A 215 27.30 -20.14 1.07
CA SER A 215 28.07 -21.39 1.09
C SER A 215 27.61 -22.37 2.17
N GLY A 216 26.98 -21.85 3.23
CA GLY A 216 26.44 -22.62 4.34
C GLY A 216 27.55 -23.14 5.25
N LYS A 217 27.68 -22.55 6.44
CA LYS A 217 28.65 -23.00 7.45
C LYS A 217 28.05 -23.99 8.47
N GLY A 218 26.74 -24.19 8.41
CA GLY A 218 25.98 -25.04 9.32
C GLY A 218 26.14 -26.53 9.03
N LYS A 219 25.43 -27.33 9.83
CA LYS A 219 25.38 -28.78 9.63
C LYS A 219 24.75 -29.11 8.28
N ALA A 220 25.24 -30.20 7.67
CA ALA A 220 24.57 -30.80 6.53
C ALA A 220 23.35 -31.58 7.03
N GLU A 221 22.16 -31.19 6.57
CA GLU A 221 20.88 -31.82 6.95
C GLU A 221 19.96 -31.92 5.71
N PRO A 222 18.94 -32.81 5.74
CA PRO A 222 18.09 -33.06 4.60
C PRO A 222 17.12 -31.89 4.40
N TYR A 223 17.55 -30.87 3.67
CA TYR A 223 16.78 -29.64 3.43
C TYR A 223 15.99 -29.67 2.13
N GLY A 224 16.37 -30.52 1.16
CA GLY A 224 15.70 -30.63 -0.13
C GLY A 224 15.30 -32.06 -0.48
N LEU A 225 14.22 -32.21 -1.25
CA LEU A 225 13.86 -33.44 -1.95
C LEU A 225 14.07 -33.26 -3.45
N LYS A 226 14.63 -34.27 -4.11
CA LYS A 226 14.79 -34.29 -5.56
C LYS A 226 13.48 -34.60 -6.26
N LEU A 227 13.11 -33.79 -7.25
CA LEU A 227 11.87 -33.96 -8.00
C LEU A 227 12.00 -34.92 -9.19
N ASP A 228 13.18 -35.52 -9.41
CA ASP A 228 13.46 -36.51 -10.46
C ASP A 228 12.54 -37.74 -10.40
N ASP A 229 12.09 -38.12 -9.22
CA ASP A 229 11.13 -39.23 -9.02
C ASP A 229 9.71 -38.74 -8.65
N ALA A 230 9.46 -37.43 -8.67
CA ALA A 230 8.15 -36.85 -8.40
C ALA A 230 7.24 -36.96 -9.63
N LYS A 231 6.38 -37.99 -9.68
CA LYS A 231 5.55 -38.31 -10.86
C LYS A 231 4.76 -37.15 -11.42
N ARG A 232 4.11 -36.35 -10.56
CA ARG A 232 3.33 -35.20 -11.03
C ARG A 232 4.20 -34.04 -11.47
N TRP A 233 5.39 -33.89 -10.90
CA TRP A 233 6.33 -32.86 -11.35
C TRP A 233 6.60 -32.98 -12.85
N HIS A 234 6.79 -34.22 -13.33
CA HIS A 234 7.01 -34.54 -14.75
C HIS A 234 5.83 -34.27 -15.67
N GLU A 235 4.64 -34.00 -15.13
CA GLU A 235 3.50 -33.54 -15.96
C GLU A 235 3.66 -32.06 -16.36
N PHE A 236 4.43 -31.29 -15.57
CA PHE A 236 4.57 -29.84 -15.72
C PHE A 236 5.99 -29.42 -16.10
N ALA A 237 7.00 -30.12 -15.60
CA ALA A 237 8.40 -29.75 -15.77
C ALA A 237 9.09 -30.60 -16.83
N THR A 238 10.14 -30.03 -17.41
CA THR A 238 11.09 -30.75 -18.27
C THR A 238 12.46 -30.88 -17.63
N ASP A 239 12.67 -30.25 -16.47
CA ASP A 239 13.90 -30.32 -15.69
C ASP A 239 13.71 -31.27 -14.50
N ASP A 240 14.37 -32.42 -14.61
CA ASP A 240 14.31 -33.48 -13.61
C ASP A 240 15.22 -33.17 -12.41
N ALA A 241 16.16 -32.22 -12.53
CA ALA A 241 17.15 -31.96 -11.49
C ALA A 241 16.66 -30.99 -10.40
N ALA A 242 15.43 -30.48 -10.51
CA ALA A 242 14.90 -29.52 -9.55
C ALA A 242 14.76 -30.14 -8.13
N LEU A 243 15.01 -29.31 -7.13
CA LEU A 243 14.80 -29.66 -5.72
C LEU A 243 13.66 -28.83 -5.14
N ILE A 244 12.90 -29.44 -4.24
CA ILE A 244 11.86 -28.80 -3.45
C ILE A 244 12.26 -28.74 -1.97
N GLY A 245 12.02 -27.60 -1.33
CA GLY A 245 12.31 -27.37 0.09
C GLY A 245 11.17 -26.62 0.77
N VAL A 246 10.94 -26.92 2.06
CA VAL A 246 9.98 -26.19 2.89
C VAL A 246 10.68 -25.01 3.54
N VAL A 247 10.09 -23.81 3.42
CA VAL A 247 10.67 -22.59 3.98
C VAL A 247 10.62 -22.62 5.50
N ALA A 248 11.73 -22.28 6.17
CA ALA A 248 11.91 -22.43 7.61
C ALA A 248 10.89 -21.65 8.46
N ASN A 249 10.46 -20.47 8.01
CA ASN A 249 9.50 -19.61 8.70
C ASN A 249 8.08 -19.63 8.09
N THR A 250 7.75 -20.66 7.31
CA THR A 250 6.39 -20.84 6.78
C THR A 250 5.33 -20.84 7.90
N ARG A 251 4.16 -20.26 7.64
CA ARG A 251 2.96 -20.43 8.50
C ARG A 251 2.01 -21.51 7.99
N GLN A 252 2.31 -22.14 6.86
CA GLN A 252 1.46 -23.12 6.19
C GLN A 252 2.15 -24.49 6.06
N THR A 253 2.90 -24.92 7.10
CA THR A 253 3.64 -26.19 7.10
C THR A 253 2.77 -27.37 6.64
N GLY A 254 1.51 -27.45 7.11
CA GLY A 254 0.59 -28.52 6.72
C GLY A 254 0.24 -28.52 5.23
N ASN A 255 0.10 -27.35 4.60
CA ASN A 255 -0.18 -27.26 3.16
C ASN A 255 1.10 -27.43 2.32
N ALA A 256 2.27 -27.03 2.84
CA ALA A 256 3.56 -27.32 2.23
C ALA A 256 3.84 -28.84 2.18
N GLN A 257 3.59 -29.56 3.28
CA GLN A 257 3.64 -31.03 3.33
C GLN A 257 2.69 -31.65 2.30
N ARG A 258 1.42 -31.22 2.28
CA ARG A 258 0.43 -31.74 1.30
C ARG A 258 0.84 -31.49 -0.15
N PHE A 259 1.52 -30.37 -0.42
CA PHE A 259 2.01 -30.07 -1.76
C PHE A 259 3.15 -30.98 -2.16
N ILE A 260 4.10 -31.25 -1.25
CA ILE A 260 5.14 -32.28 -1.46
C ILE A 260 4.47 -33.64 -1.72
N ALA A 261 3.57 -34.09 -0.84
CA ALA A 261 2.85 -35.35 -1.02
C ALA A 261 2.09 -35.42 -2.36
N TYR A 262 1.52 -34.30 -2.81
CA TYR A 262 0.87 -34.21 -4.11
C TYR A 262 1.86 -34.46 -5.26
N LEU A 263 3.03 -33.84 -5.24
CA LEU A 263 4.02 -33.97 -6.31
C LEU A 263 4.53 -35.42 -6.49
N TYR A 264 4.64 -36.20 -5.41
CA TYR A 264 5.13 -37.59 -5.45
C TYR A 264 4.04 -38.66 -5.70
N ARG A 265 2.77 -38.28 -5.85
CA ARG A 265 1.64 -39.21 -6.07
C ARG A 265 1.34 -39.45 -7.54
#